data_AF-A0A7V2JS97-F1
#
_entry.id   AF-A0A7V2JS97-F1
#
_cell.length_a   1.000
_cell.length_b   1.000
_cell.length_c   1.000
_cell.angle_alpha   90.00
_cell.angle_beta   90.00
_cell.angle_gamma   90.00
#
_symmetry.space_group_name_H-M   'P 1'
#
loop_
_entity.id
_entity.type
_entity.pdbx_description
1 polymer ?
#
loop_
_entity_poly.entity_id
_entity_poly.type
_entity_poly.pdbx_seq_one_letter_code
_entity_poly.pdbx_strand_id
1 'polypeptide(L)'
;YTLGDGKHLYLLAEGRLVNLSAAEGHPASVMDMSFANQALAAEYIVKESKNLQNQVYPVPADIDNEIARLKLLSMGIKIDKLTEEQAKYLASWEMGT
;
A
#
# COMPACT_ATOMS: atom_id res chain seq x y z
N TYR A 1 28.93 0.22 -22.43
CA TYR A 1 30.31 0.23 -21.93
C TYR A 1 31.07 -0.91 -22.58
N THR A 2 32.27 -0.65 -23.07
CA THR A 2 33.19 -1.70 -23.53
C THR A 2 34.25 -1.86 -22.46
N LEU A 3 34.41 -3.07 -21.94
CA LEU A 3 35.39 -3.40 -20.91
C LEU A 3 36.76 -3.62 -21.54
N GLY A 4 37.82 -3.56 -20.72
CA GLY A 4 39.20 -3.72 -21.18
C GLY A 4 39.51 -5.09 -21.80
N ASP A 5 38.69 -6.10 -21.52
CA ASP A 5 38.79 -7.46 -22.11
C ASP A 5 37.92 -7.64 -23.38
N GLY A 6 37.34 -6.55 -23.91
CA GLY A 6 36.51 -6.57 -25.11
C GLY A 6 35.05 -6.95 -24.90
N LYS A 7 34.62 -7.28 -23.66
CA LYS A 7 33.21 -7.53 -23.37
C LYS A 7 32.39 -6.24 -23.39
N HIS A 8 31.14 -6.33 -23.81
CA HIS A 8 30.20 -5.21 -23.81
C HIS A 8 29.17 -5.32 -22.69
N LEU A 9 28.97 -4.23 -21.95
CA LEU A 9 27.89 -4.06 -20.98
C LEU A 9 26.89 -3.01 -21.49
N TYR A 10 25.62 -3.37 -21.54
CA TYR A 10 24.51 -2.47 -21.83
C TYR A 10 23.88 -2.04 -20.51
N LEU A 11 24.23 -0.85 -20.05
CA LEU A 11 23.62 -0.27 -18.85
C LEU A 11 22.32 0.42 -19.25
N LEU A 12 21.22 0.01 -18.61
CA LEU A 12 19.94 0.66 -18.79
C LEU A 12 19.81 1.84 -17.83
N ALA A 13 19.17 2.91 -18.31
CA ALA A 13 18.86 4.09 -17.52
C ALA A 13 20.04 4.73 -16.76
N GLU A 14 21.28 4.51 -17.21
CA GLU A 14 22.50 4.94 -16.50
C GLU A 14 22.55 4.47 -15.03
N GLY A 15 21.92 3.33 -14.72
CA GLY A 15 21.81 2.80 -13.35
C GLY A 15 20.71 3.45 -12.49
N ARG A 16 19.89 4.34 -13.07
CA ARG A 16 18.67 4.87 -12.42
C ARG A 16 17.54 3.84 -12.46
N LEU A 17 16.41 4.19 -11.84
CA LEU A 17 15.20 3.37 -11.82
C LEU A 17 14.70 3.14 -13.24
N VAL A 18 15.00 1.96 -13.78
CA VAL A 18 14.75 1.62 -15.18
C VAL A 18 13.26 1.60 -15.52
N ASN A 19 12.41 1.17 -14.58
CA ASN A 19 10.96 1.15 -14.76
C ASN A 19 10.38 2.56 -14.92
N LEU A 20 10.99 3.58 -14.31
CA LEU A 20 10.57 4.98 -14.46
C LEU A 20 11.28 5.71 -15.60
N SER A 21 12.53 5.35 -15.88
CA SER A 21 13.39 6.09 -16.81
C SER A 21 13.32 5.55 -18.24
N ALA A 22 12.97 4.27 -18.40
CA ALA A 22 12.89 3.58 -19.68
C ALA A 22 11.53 2.90 -19.91
N ALA A 23 10.56 3.15 -19.03
CA ALA A 23 9.17 2.72 -19.13
C ALA A 23 8.26 3.72 -18.37
N GLU A 24 7.02 3.34 -18.09
CA GLU A 24 6.00 4.25 -17.52
C GLU A 24 5.82 4.11 -16.00
N GLY A 25 6.67 3.34 -15.33
CA GLY A 25 6.54 3.05 -13.91
C GLY A 25 5.45 2.04 -13.59
N HIS A 26 4.85 2.17 -12.42
CA HIS A 26 3.72 1.34 -12.02
C HIS A 26 2.44 1.82 -12.72
N PRO A 27 1.58 0.91 -13.17
CA PRO A 27 0.31 1.29 -13.76
C PRO A 27 -0.56 2.02 -12.75
N ALA A 28 -1.47 2.87 -13.23
CA ALA A 28 -2.39 3.64 -12.39
C ALA A 28 -3.20 2.76 -11.42
N SER A 29 -3.54 1.54 -11.83
CA SER A 29 -4.25 0.55 -11.02
C SER A 29 -3.47 0.00 -9.82
N VAL A 30 -2.17 0.26 -9.74
CA VAL A 30 -1.33 -0.09 -8.58
C VAL A 30 -1.01 1.18 -7.78
N MET A 31 -0.79 2.30 -8.48
CA MET A 31 -0.48 3.59 -7.86
C MET A 31 -1.68 4.19 -7.12
N ASP A 32 -2.92 3.86 -7.49
CA ASP A 32 -4.14 4.36 -6.85
C ASP A 32 -4.16 4.07 -5.34
N MET A 33 -3.76 2.87 -4.92
CA MET A 33 -3.65 2.49 -3.51
C MET A 33 -2.56 3.28 -2.78
N SER A 34 -1.42 3.52 -3.43
CA SER A 34 -0.34 4.34 -2.85
C SER A 34 -0.77 5.79 -2.64
N PHE A 35 -1.46 6.38 -3.63
CA PHE A 35 -1.97 7.75 -3.50
C PHE A 35 -3.14 7.86 -2.53
N ALA A 36 -4.00 6.85 -2.43
CA ALA A 36 -5.02 6.80 -1.38
C ALA A 36 -4.40 6.77 0.03
N ASN A 37 -3.32 5.99 0.21
CA ASN A 37 -2.55 5.98 1.46
C ASN A 37 -1.99 7.36 1.79
N GLN A 38 -1.38 8.05 0.82
CA GLN A 38 -0.85 9.40 1.03
C GLN A 38 -1.95 10.41 1.37
N ALA A 39 -3.10 10.35 0.70
CA ALA A 39 -4.21 11.26 0.93
C ALA A 39 -4.83 11.07 2.32
N LEU A 40 -5.13 9.83 2.71
CA LEU A 40 -5.75 9.53 4.01
C LEU A 40 -4.76 9.71 5.16
N ALA A 41 -3.47 9.41 4.97
CA ALA A 41 -2.44 9.72 5.95
C ALA A 41 -2.28 11.23 6.15
N ALA A 42 -2.33 12.04 5.09
CA ALA A 42 -2.30 13.49 5.19
C ALA A 42 -3.52 14.02 5.97
N GLU A 43 -4.72 13.50 5.70
CA GLU A 43 -5.92 13.83 6.45
C GLU A 43 -5.80 13.44 7.94
N TYR A 44 -5.29 12.24 8.23
CA TYR A 44 -5.05 11.76 9.58
C TYR A 44 -4.10 12.66 10.35
N ILE A 45 -2.97 13.05 9.74
CA ILE A 45 -2.00 13.96 10.37
C ILE A 45 -2.64 15.30 10.70
N VAL A 46 -3.48 15.85 9.82
CA VAL A 46 -4.17 17.12 10.08
C VAL A 46 -5.12 16.98 11.27
N LYS A 47 -5.95 15.92 11.30
CA LYS A 47 -6.95 15.68 12.35
C LYS A 47 -6.32 15.37 13.70
N GLU A 48 -5.29 14.53 13.72
CA GLU A 48 -4.64 14.03 14.93
C GLU A 48 -3.37 14.80 15.30
N SER A 49 -3.08 15.93 14.64
CA SER A 49 -1.85 16.72 14.82
C SER A 49 -1.48 17.00 16.29
N LYS A 50 -2.46 17.21 17.17
CA LYS A 50 -2.25 17.46 18.60
C LYS A 50 -1.80 16.23 19.40
N ASN A 51 -2.10 15.03 18.89
CA ASN A 51 -1.83 13.74 19.51
C ASN A 51 -0.55 13.09 18.97
N LEU A 52 0.04 13.66 17.91
CA LEU A 52 1.25 13.15 17.26
C LEU A 52 2.50 13.85 17.80
N GLN A 53 3.57 13.09 17.95
CA GLN A 53 4.91 13.57 18.30
C GLN A 53 5.79 13.64 17.04
N ASN A 54 6.96 14.27 17.17
CA ASN A 54 7.94 14.34 16.07
C ASN A 54 8.68 13.01 15.91
N GLN A 55 7.98 12.01 15.38
CA GLN A 55 8.51 10.69 15.07
C GLN A 55 7.85 10.12 13.81
N VAL A 56 8.43 9.03 13.29
CA VAL A 56 7.85 8.28 12.18
C VAL A 56 6.80 7.32 12.74
N TYR A 57 5.59 7.40 12.20
CA TYR A 57 4.49 6.49 12.54
C TYR A 57 4.20 5.55 11.37
N PRO A 58 3.83 4.28 11.65
CA PRO A 58 3.16 3.47 10.65
C PRO A 58 1.78 4.07 10.34
N VAL A 59 1.26 3.79 9.14
CA VAL A 59 -0.13 4.13 8.81
C VAL A 59 -1.07 3.31 9.72
N PRO A 60 -2.08 3.94 10.35
CA PRO A 60 -3.10 3.22 11.11
C PRO A 60 -3.78 2.10 10.31
N ALA A 61 -4.00 0.94 10.94
CA ALA A 61 -4.57 -0.22 10.28
C ALA A 61 -5.96 0.05 9.68
N ASP A 62 -6.77 0.91 10.31
CA ASP A 62 -8.10 1.28 9.80
C ASP A 62 -8.03 2.03 8.46
N ILE A 63 -6.99 2.84 8.25
CA ILE A 63 -6.76 3.53 6.98
C ILE A 63 -6.40 2.52 5.89
N ASP A 64 -5.52 1.57 6.20
CA ASP A 64 -5.10 0.54 5.25
C ASP A 64 -6.29 -0.37 4.86
N ASN A 65 -7.11 -0.76 5.85
CA ASN A 65 -8.35 -1.51 5.63
C ASN A 65 -9.35 -0.74 4.75
N GLU A 66 -9.49 0.56 4.97
CA GLU A 66 -10.39 1.40 4.15
C GLU A 66 -9.89 1.51 2.71
N ILE A 67 -8.59 1.62 2.49
CA ILE A 67 -8.00 1.65 1.13
C ILE A 67 -8.24 0.31 0.43
N ALA A 68 -8.03 -0.81 1.12
CA ALA A 68 -8.33 -2.13 0.58
C ALA A 68 -9.83 -2.26 0.21
N ARG A 69 -10.73 -1.78 1.09
CA ARG A 69 -12.18 -1.76 0.83
C ARG A 69 -12.53 -0.91 -0.38
N LEU A 70 -11.96 0.29 -0.51
CA LEU A 70 -12.18 1.19 -1.65
C LEU A 70 -11.65 0.60 -2.95
N LYS A 71 -10.50 -0.11 -2.91
CA LYS A 71 -9.94 -0.80 -4.06
C LYS A 71 -10.85 -1.91 -4.56
N LEU A 72 -11.34 -2.76 -3.67
CA LEU A 72 -12.28 -3.83 -4.03
C LEU A 72 -13.56 -3.24 -4.62
N LEU A 73 -14.08 -2.18 -4.01
CA LEU A 73 -15.26 -1.47 -4.51
C LEU A 73 -15.04 -0.89 -5.92
N SER A 74 -13.89 -0.26 -6.19
CA SER A 74 -13.59 0.30 -7.52
C SER A 74 -13.42 -0.77 -8.60
N MET A 75 -13.04 -1.99 -8.20
CA MET A 75 -12.99 -3.17 -9.07
C MET A 75 -14.35 -3.87 -9.22
N GLY A 76 -15.41 -3.40 -8.55
CA GLY A 76 -16.72 -4.04 -8.54
C GLY A 76 -16.78 -5.33 -7.72
N ILE A 77 -15.77 -5.60 -6.89
CA ILE A 77 -15.69 -6.77 -6.03
C ILE A 77 -16.44 -6.49 -4.72
N LYS A 78 -17.37 -7.38 -4.36
CA LYS A 78 -18.05 -7.37 -3.08
C LYS A 78 -17.39 -8.37 -2.15
N ILE A 79 -17.28 -7.98 -0.88
CA ILE A 79 -16.84 -8.87 0.20
C ILE A 79 -17.98 -9.04 1.19
N ASP A 80 -18.01 -10.22 1.81
CA ASP A 80 -18.96 -10.51 2.88
C ASP A 80 -18.57 -9.78 4.16
N LYS A 81 -19.54 -9.65 5.07
CA LYS A 81 -19.31 -9.17 6.43
C LYS A 81 -19.59 -10.32 7.37
N LEU A 82 -18.74 -10.46 8.39
CA LEU A 82 -19.00 -11.40 9.47
C LEU A 82 -20.35 -11.07 10.12
N THR A 83 -21.15 -12.10 10.38
CA THR A 83 -22.31 -11.96 11.25
C THR A 83 -21.84 -11.69 12.68
N GLU A 84 -22.70 -11.12 13.53
CA GLU A 84 -22.37 -10.90 14.93
C GLU A 84 -21.95 -12.19 15.64
N GLU A 85 -22.59 -13.31 15.28
CA GLU A 85 -22.26 -14.63 15.80
C GLU A 85 -20.86 -15.08 15.36
N GLN A 86 -20.51 -14.93 14.09
CA GLN A 86 -19.18 -15.26 13.56
C GLN A 86 -18.08 -14.39 14.19
N ALA A 87 -18.34 -13.09 14.38
CA ALA A 87 -17.41 -12.18 15.02
C ALA A 87 -17.19 -12.54 16.49
N LYS A 88 -18.27 -12.86 17.24
CA LYS A 88 -18.18 -13.32 18.63
C LYS A 88 -17.42 -14.63 18.74
N TYR A 89 -17.72 -15.61 17.88
CA TYR A 89 -17.03 -16.89 17.83
C TYR A 89 -15.50 -16.71 17.68
N LEU A 90 -15.07 -15.92 16.68
CA LEU A 90 -13.65 -15.63 16.42
C LEU A 90 -12.95 -14.89 17.57
N ALA A 91 -13.67 -14.03 18.30
CA ALA A 91 -13.11 -13.26 19.41
C ALA A 91 -13.12 -14.03 20.75
N SER A 92 -13.87 -15.13 20.84
CA SER A 92 -14.05 -15.90 22.07
C SER A 92 -13.07 -17.07 22.16
N TRP A 93 -12.35 -17.17 23.29
CA TRP A 93 -11.54 -18.35 23.64
C TRP A 93 -12.38 -19.51 24.20
N GLU A 94 -13.68 -19.29 24.46
CA GLU A 94 -14.58 -20.27 25.08
C GLU A 94 -15.17 -21.29 24.08
N MET A 95 -15.10 -21.01 22.78
CA MET A 95 -15.75 -21.78 21.72
C MET A 95 -14.75 -22.40 20.71
N GLY A 96 -13.49 -22.62 21.13
CA GLY A 96 -12.46 -23.29 20.33
C GLY A 96 -11.54 -24.18 21.17
N THR A 97 -11.11 -25.31 20.60
CA THR A 97 -10.13 -26.29 21.13
C THR A 97 -8.83 -25.67 21.62
#